data_AF-A0A6L3KKY6-F1
#
_entry.id   AF-A0A6L3KKY6-F1
#
_cell.length_a   1.000
_cell.length_b   1.000
_cell.length_c   1.000
_cell.angle_alpha   90.00
_cell.angle_beta   90.00
_cell.angle_gamma   90.00
#
_symmetry.space_group_name_H-M   'P 1'
#
loop_
_entity.id
_entity.type
_entity.pdbx_description
1 polymer ?
#
loop_
_entity_poly.entity_id
_entity_poly.type
_entity_poly.pdbx_seq_one_letter_code
_entity_poly.pdbx_strand_id
1 'polypeptide(L)'
;RMSSLFRDKYDQKRGKTTYGIGLLNKAISENTNHYTGKKTADDYFLSIPGITVDETKPTKFYSYDDTGNAERYLDLFGSFTKYSYVNKCWYFYNGKNWEQDNIGAVRKWVDQTIEIFKNEPVSIPKDATEDEEKAYIEAKEKHLRRSRNNAGKEAMTRELDHQVAILPDEFDSDDMLFNAQNGYLDLSNGILYEHDISKMFTRISNAEYTDKSDCPRWKLFLEQIFDNNTELIRYIQKAVGYSMSASIREQVMFILFGNGRNGKSVFLDIISEIMGSYSMGMQASSLMVKQGGSSGHNEDIARLNGARLVTSSEPNEGVRMDEGLIKQLTGGDKVSASYKG
;
A
#
# COMPACT_ATOMS: atom_id res chain seq x y z
N ARG A 1 -29.58 13.22 -33.32
CA ARG A 1 -30.05 11.84 -33.60
C ARG A 1 -30.77 11.35 -32.34
N MET A 2 -32.11 11.28 -32.36
CA MET A 2 -32.86 10.67 -31.27
C MET A 2 -32.52 9.18 -31.22
N SER A 3 -32.09 8.69 -30.04
CA SER A 3 -31.70 7.30 -29.86
C SER A 3 -32.91 6.39 -30.05
N SER A 4 -32.82 5.47 -30.99
CA SER A 4 -33.73 4.35 -31.23
C SER A 4 -33.64 3.30 -30.11
N LEU A 5 -34.06 3.68 -28.90
CA LEU A 5 -33.97 2.85 -27.69
C LEU A 5 -35.34 2.45 -27.13
N PHE A 6 -36.33 2.26 -28.00
CA PHE A 6 -37.54 1.52 -27.66
C PHE A 6 -37.62 0.30 -28.56
N ARG A 7 -37.29 -0.87 -27.99
CA ARG A 7 -37.44 -2.17 -28.66
C ARG A 7 -38.81 -2.74 -28.25
N ASP A 8 -39.77 -2.78 -29.18
CA ASP A 8 -41.16 -3.26 -28.99
C ASP A 8 -41.28 -4.61 -28.26
N LYS A 9 -40.23 -5.42 -28.33
CA LYS A 9 -40.12 -6.71 -27.65
C LYS A 9 -40.31 -6.62 -26.13
N TYR A 10 -39.92 -5.52 -25.48
CA TYR A 10 -39.99 -5.38 -24.02
C TYR A 10 -41.42 -5.12 -23.52
N ASP A 11 -42.25 -4.48 -24.34
CA ASP A 11 -43.65 -4.16 -24.02
C ASP A 11 -44.63 -5.27 -24.46
N GLN A 12 -44.14 -6.30 -25.15
CA GLN A 12 -44.94 -7.43 -25.58
C GLN A 12 -45.48 -8.21 -24.36
N LYS A 13 -46.82 -8.26 -24.23
CA LYS A 13 -47.50 -8.97 -23.14
C LYS A 13 -47.35 -10.49 -23.32
N ARG A 14 -46.80 -11.17 -22.32
CA ARG A 14 -46.67 -12.64 -22.28
C ARG A 14 -47.30 -13.14 -20.99
N GLY A 15 -48.52 -13.68 -21.09
CA GLY A 15 -49.30 -14.08 -19.92
C GLY A 15 -49.76 -12.88 -19.09
N LYS A 16 -49.48 -12.90 -17.78
CA LYS A 16 -49.93 -11.85 -16.84
C LYS A 16 -49.00 -10.63 -16.77
N THR A 17 -47.81 -10.66 -17.37
CA THR A 17 -46.83 -9.57 -17.36
C THR A 17 -46.28 -9.28 -18.77
N THR A 18 -45.49 -8.22 -18.93
CA THR A 18 -44.74 -7.98 -20.18
C THR A 18 -43.43 -8.76 -20.18
N TYR A 19 -42.89 -9.04 -21.36
CA TYR A 19 -41.58 -9.69 -21.50
C TYR A 19 -40.49 -8.93 -20.75
N GLY A 20 -40.51 -7.59 -20.78
CA GLY A 20 -39.55 -6.75 -20.04
C GLY A 20 -39.67 -6.91 -18.53
N ILE A 21 -40.89 -6.94 -17.98
CA ILE A 21 -41.12 -7.17 -16.54
C ILE A 21 -40.65 -8.58 -16.16
N GLY A 22 -40.92 -9.59 -17.00
CA GLY A 22 -40.44 -10.95 -16.76
C GLY A 22 -38.91 -11.04 -16.73
N LEU A 23 -38.23 -10.30 -17.60
CA LEU A 23 -36.76 -10.28 -17.67
C LEU A 23 -36.14 -9.54 -16.48
N LEU A 24 -36.76 -8.45 -16.02
CA LEU A 24 -36.36 -7.73 -14.80
C LEU A 24 -36.54 -8.60 -13.56
N ASN A 25 -37.69 -9.28 -13.43
CA ASN A 25 -37.93 -10.16 -12.28
C ASN A 25 -36.95 -11.34 -12.26
N LYS A 26 -36.63 -11.90 -13.42
CA LYS A 26 -35.62 -12.94 -13.56
C LYS A 26 -34.22 -12.43 -13.17
N ALA A 27 -33.84 -11.25 -13.65
CA ALA A 27 -32.58 -10.63 -13.28
C ALA A 27 -32.50 -10.32 -11.77
N ILE A 28 -33.60 -9.88 -11.15
CA ILE A 28 -33.67 -9.66 -9.69
C ILE A 28 -33.55 -10.99 -8.93
N SER A 29 -34.21 -12.05 -9.39
CA SER A 29 -34.16 -13.36 -8.71
C SER A 29 -32.83 -14.09 -8.87
N GLU A 30 -32.14 -13.88 -9.99
CA GLU A 30 -30.87 -14.55 -10.32
C GLU A 30 -29.65 -13.74 -9.88
N ASN A 31 -29.82 -12.48 -9.43
CA ASN A 31 -28.72 -11.64 -9.00
C ASN A 31 -28.38 -11.87 -7.52
N THR A 32 -27.32 -12.63 -7.28
CA THR A 32 -26.79 -12.93 -5.94
C THR A 32 -25.93 -11.79 -5.35
N ASN A 33 -25.50 -10.82 -6.17
CA ASN A 33 -24.66 -9.70 -5.75
C ASN A 33 -25.39 -8.37 -5.92
N HIS A 34 -25.85 -7.78 -4.82
CA HIS A 34 -26.49 -6.47 -4.80
C HIS A 34 -25.73 -5.50 -3.89
N TYR A 35 -25.56 -4.26 -4.37
CA TYR A 35 -24.97 -3.16 -3.61
C TYR A 35 -26.01 -2.64 -2.60
N THR A 36 -25.78 -2.84 -1.30
CA THR A 36 -26.76 -2.54 -0.23
C THR A 36 -26.74 -1.10 0.27
N GLY A 37 -25.89 -0.22 -0.29
CA GLY A 37 -26.04 1.23 -0.18
C GLY A 37 -26.32 1.74 1.24
N LYS A 38 -25.50 1.37 2.23
CA LYS A 38 -25.39 2.08 3.50
C LYS A 38 -23.93 2.27 3.86
N LYS A 39 -23.42 3.48 3.58
CA LYS A 39 -22.22 4.00 4.26
C LYS A 39 -22.60 4.19 5.73
N THR A 40 -22.11 3.30 6.58
CA THR A 40 -22.16 3.45 8.03
C THR A 40 -20.81 4.00 8.49
N ALA A 41 -20.78 4.73 9.60
CA ALA A 41 -19.62 5.49 10.08
C ALA A 41 -18.43 4.63 10.58
N ASP A 42 -18.30 3.40 10.08
CA ASP A 42 -17.26 2.43 10.39
C ASP A 42 -16.28 2.20 9.22
N ASP A 43 -16.27 3.06 8.19
CA ASP A 43 -15.34 2.99 7.04
C ASP A 43 -13.84 3.26 7.39
N TYR A 44 -13.48 3.24 8.68
CA TYR A 44 -12.10 3.14 9.17
C TYR A 44 -11.81 1.83 9.91
N PHE A 45 -12.70 0.84 9.83
CA PHE A 45 -12.30 -0.54 10.11
C PHE A 45 -11.44 -1.00 8.93
N LEU A 46 -10.13 -1.13 9.14
CA LEU A 46 -9.32 -2.00 8.29
C LEU A 46 -10.07 -3.32 8.16
N SER A 47 -10.59 -3.63 6.97
CA SER A 47 -11.07 -4.97 6.66
C SER A 47 -9.84 -5.86 6.55
N ILE A 48 -9.37 -6.36 7.69
CA ILE A 48 -8.26 -7.31 7.74
C ILE A 48 -8.80 -8.66 7.27
N PRO A 49 -8.27 -9.23 6.19
CA PRO A 49 -8.55 -10.62 5.85
C PRO A 49 -8.09 -11.50 7.02
N GLY A 50 -8.99 -12.26 7.66
CA GLY A 50 -8.68 -13.10 8.83
C GLY A 50 -9.56 -12.88 10.06
N ILE A 51 -10.45 -11.87 10.06
CA ILE A 51 -11.52 -11.71 11.08
C ILE A 51 -12.75 -12.57 10.71
N THR A 52 -12.53 -13.69 10.03
CA THR A 52 -13.45 -14.82 10.01
C THR A 52 -12.72 -15.92 10.75
N VAL A 53 -13.19 -16.23 11.96
CA VAL A 53 -12.66 -17.35 12.74
C VAL A 53 -12.78 -18.59 11.85
N ASP A 54 -11.65 -19.10 11.38
CA ASP A 54 -11.62 -20.37 10.69
C ASP A 54 -11.88 -21.43 11.76
N GLU A 55 -13.15 -21.84 11.91
CA GLU A 55 -13.61 -22.81 12.91
C GLU A 55 -12.89 -24.17 12.79
N THR A 56 -12.15 -24.39 11.69
CA THR A 56 -11.38 -25.61 11.44
C THR A 56 -9.98 -25.61 12.07
N LYS A 57 -9.46 -24.46 12.55
CA LYS A 57 -8.15 -24.41 13.22
C LYS A 57 -8.24 -24.99 14.64
N PRO A 58 -7.30 -25.87 15.04
CA PRO A 58 -7.27 -26.42 16.39
C PRO A 58 -7.14 -25.30 17.42
N THR A 59 -7.91 -25.39 18.50
CA THR A 59 -7.88 -24.42 19.60
C THR A 59 -6.51 -24.46 20.26
N LYS A 60 -5.66 -23.49 19.94
CA LYS A 60 -4.34 -23.35 20.55
C LYS A 60 -4.50 -22.71 21.93
N PHE A 61 -3.89 -23.32 22.93
CA PHE A 61 -3.86 -22.78 24.28
C PHE A 61 -2.58 -21.99 24.48
N TYR A 62 -2.72 -20.79 25.02
CA TYR A 62 -1.61 -19.89 25.29
C TYR A 62 -1.44 -19.70 26.80
N SER A 63 -0.20 -19.58 27.25
CA SER A 63 0.13 -19.27 28.63
C SER A 63 -0.48 -17.93 29.09
N TYR A 64 -0.60 -17.77 30.41
CA TYR A 64 -1.02 -16.53 31.07
C TYR A 64 0.20 -15.71 31.50
N ASP A 65 1.01 -15.34 30.51
CA ASP A 65 2.18 -14.48 30.65
C ASP A 65 2.32 -13.58 29.41
N ASP A 66 3.37 -12.77 29.39
CA ASP A 66 3.62 -11.81 28.31
C ASP A 66 3.96 -12.54 26.98
N THR A 67 4.59 -13.71 27.04
CA THR A 67 4.87 -14.57 25.87
C THR A 67 3.58 -15.14 25.28
N GLY A 68 2.68 -15.67 26.10
CA GLY A 68 1.38 -16.18 25.62
C GLY A 68 0.50 -15.07 25.04
N ASN A 69 0.61 -13.83 25.52
CA ASN A 69 -0.03 -12.69 24.88
C ASN A 69 0.58 -12.37 23.51
N ALA A 70 1.91 -12.42 23.39
CA ALA A 70 2.59 -12.23 22.11
C ALA A 70 2.20 -13.33 21.11
N GLU A 71 2.15 -14.60 21.52
CA GLU A 71 1.70 -15.72 20.68
C GLU A 71 0.25 -15.53 20.18
N ARG A 72 -0.67 -15.08 21.06
CA ARG A 72 -2.05 -14.73 20.66
C ARG A 72 -2.06 -13.70 19.54
N TYR A 73 -1.25 -12.65 19.67
CA TYR A 73 -1.14 -11.63 18.64
C TYR A 73 -0.51 -12.15 17.36
N LEU A 74 0.52 -12.99 17.45
CA LEU A 74 1.18 -13.55 16.27
C LEU A 74 0.22 -14.39 15.44
N ASP A 75 -0.64 -15.17 16.09
CA ASP A 75 -1.62 -16.02 15.41
C ASP A 75 -2.76 -15.21 14.77
N LEU A 76 -3.09 -14.03 15.30
CA LEU A 76 -4.13 -13.15 14.77
C LEU A 76 -3.61 -12.15 13.72
N PHE A 77 -2.51 -11.47 14.03
CA PHE A 77 -2.00 -10.29 13.33
C PHE A 77 -0.53 -10.41 12.92
N GLY A 78 0.19 -11.45 13.35
CA GLY A 78 1.63 -11.59 13.10
C GLY A 78 2.01 -11.61 11.62
N SER A 79 1.14 -12.16 10.77
CA SER A 79 1.36 -12.13 9.30
C SER A 79 1.22 -10.72 8.70
N PHE A 80 0.52 -9.81 9.38
CA PHE A 80 0.23 -8.44 8.94
C PHE A 80 1.08 -7.40 9.65
N THR A 81 2.00 -7.81 10.52
CA THR A 81 2.83 -6.92 11.32
C THR A 81 4.30 -7.20 11.04
N LYS A 82 5.10 -6.14 10.90
CA LYS A 82 6.56 -6.22 10.83
C LYS A 82 7.20 -5.13 11.68
N TYR A 83 8.40 -5.40 12.17
CA TYR A 83 9.21 -4.44 12.91
C TYR A 83 10.61 -4.31 12.28
N SER A 84 11.01 -3.08 11.95
CA SER A 84 12.35 -2.82 11.46
C SER A 84 13.22 -2.24 12.57
N TYR A 85 14.24 -2.98 13.00
CA TYR A 85 15.25 -2.48 13.95
C TYR A 85 16.12 -1.37 13.35
N VAL A 86 16.29 -1.36 12.03
CA VAL A 86 17.07 -0.35 11.30
C VAL A 86 16.32 0.98 11.29
N ASN A 87 15.05 0.97 10.87
CA ASN A 87 14.22 2.16 10.81
C ASN A 87 13.59 2.53 12.16
N LYS A 88 13.67 1.62 13.15
CA LYS A 88 13.08 1.74 14.49
C LYS A 88 11.59 2.04 14.45
N CYS A 89 10.88 1.38 13.55
CA CYS A 89 9.45 1.57 13.35
C CYS A 89 8.73 0.27 13.01
N TRP A 90 7.43 0.29 13.27
CA TRP A 90 6.51 -0.77 12.89
C TRP A 90 5.99 -0.54 11.49
N TYR A 91 5.67 -1.65 10.82
CA TYR A 91 4.92 -1.68 9.58
C TYR A 91 3.70 -2.58 9.76
N PHE A 92 2.59 -2.20 9.12
CA PHE A 92 1.40 -3.02 9.06
C PHE A 92 0.94 -3.17 7.60
N TYR A 93 0.38 -4.32 7.27
CA TYR A 93 -0.18 -4.56 5.96
C TYR A 93 -1.63 -4.06 5.91
N ASN A 94 -1.93 -3.14 4.99
CA ASN A 94 -3.26 -2.53 4.87
C ASN A 94 -4.22 -3.29 3.93
N GLY A 95 -3.79 -4.43 3.37
CA GLY A 95 -4.50 -5.19 2.35
C GLY A 95 -3.89 -5.09 0.94
N LYS A 96 -3.06 -4.07 0.68
CA LYS A 96 -2.41 -3.81 -0.62
C LYS A 96 -0.91 -3.57 -0.52
N ASN A 97 -0.44 -2.93 0.54
CA ASN A 97 0.98 -2.64 0.79
C ASN A 97 1.28 -2.56 2.29
N TRP A 98 2.56 -2.61 2.61
CA TRP A 98 3.12 -2.39 3.94
C TRP A 98 3.29 -0.90 4.19
N GLU A 99 2.61 -0.39 5.21
CA GLU A 99 2.70 1.01 5.61
C GLU A 99 3.42 1.15 6.93
N GLN A 100 4.25 2.18 7.05
CA GLN A 100 4.82 2.56 8.35
C GLN A 100 3.70 2.96 9.30
N ASP A 101 3.72 2.42 10.52
CA ASP A 101 2.69 2.67 11.51
C ASP A 101 2.85 4.06 12.14
N ASN A 102 2.21 5.04 11.53
CA ASN A 102 2.08 6.40 12.04
C ASN A 102 0.72 6.66 12.70
N ILE A 103 -0.16 5.65 12.75
CA ILE A 103 -1.55 5.77 13.24
C ILE A 103 -1.83 4.91 14.49
N GLY A 104 -0.83 4.18 14.97
CA GLY A 104 -0.94 3.23 16.07
C GLY A 104 -1.75 1.98 15.72
N ALA A 105 -1.70 1.50 14.47
CA ALA A 105 -2.38 0.29 14.02
C ALA A 105 -1.97 -0.93 14.83
N VAL A 106 -0.66 -1.12 15.06
CA VAL A 106 -0.14 -2.23 15.88
C VAL A 106 -0.68 -2.15 17.30
N ARG A 107 -0.75 -0.95 17.88
CA ARG A 107 -1.31 -0.73 19.21
C ARG A 107 -2.80 -1.03 19.30
N LYS A 108 -3.57 -0.68 18.25
CA LYS A 108 -4.99 -1.06 18.14
C LYS A 108 -5.16 -2.59 18.05
N TRP A 109 -4.28 -3.29 17.35
CA TRP A 109 -4.29 -4.75 17.28
C TRP A 109 -3.91 -5.43 18.59
N VAL A 110 -3.02 -4.82 19.39
CA VAL A 110 -2.76 -5.25 20.77
C VAL A 110 -4.04 -5.13 21.60
N ASP A 111 -4.76 -4.01 21.50
CA ASP A 111 -6.04 -3.81 22.21
C ASP A 111 -7.11 -4.84 21.78
N GLN A 112 -7.20 -5.12 20.48
CA GLN A 112 -8.10 -6.15 19.94
C GLN A 112 -7.72 -7.55 20.40
N THR A 113 -6.43 -7.88 20.46
CA THR A 113 -5.95 -9.17 20.99
C THR A 113 -6.38 -9.37 22.43
N ILE A 114 -6.32 -8.32 23.26
CA ILE A 114 -6.75 -8.38 24.66
C ILE A 114 -8.28 -8.54 24.78
N GLU A 115 -9.06 -7.91 23.90
CA GLU A 115 -10.52 -8.08 23.89
C GLU A 115 -10.95 -9.47 23.39
N ILE A 116 -10.20 -10.05 22.45
CA ILE A 116 -10.38 -11.46 22.03
C ILE A 116 -10.03 -12.39 23.20
N PHE A 117 -8.89 -12.16 23.86
CA PHE A 117 -8.47 -12.93 25.04
C PHE A 117 -9.51 -12.93 26.17
N LYS A 118 -10.18 -11.80 26.40
CA LYS A 118 -11.28 -11.72 27.37
C LYS A 118 -12.38 -12.75 27.10
N ASN A 119 -12.71 -12.99 25.83
CA ASN A 119 -13.76 -13.91 25.40
C ASN A 119 -13.28 -15.35 25.18
N GLU A 120 -11.98 -15.64 25.25
CA GLU A 120 -11.44 -17.00 25.11
C GLU A 120 -11.95 -17.94 26.22
N PRO A 121 -12.30 -19.21 25.94
CA PRO A 121 -12.64 -20.16 26.99
C PRO A 121 -11.41 -20.49 27.86
N VAL A 122 -11.63 -20.69 29.17
CA VAL A 122 -10.57 -21.16 30.07
C VAL A 122 -10.29 -22.63 29.77
N SER A 123 -9.03 -22.99 29.57
CA SER A 123 -8.62 -24.39 29.45
C SER A 123 -8.60 -25.03 30.83
N ILE A 124 -9.58 -25.87 31.11
CA ILE A 124 -9.71 -26.58 32.38
C ILE A 124 -9.48 -28.08 32.10
N PRO A 125 -8.52 -28.74 32.78
CA PRO A 125 -8.35 -30.19 32.67
C PRO A 125 -9.65 -30.94 33.01
N LYS A 126 -9.97 -32.01 32.26
CA LYS A 126 -11.23 -32.75 32.45
C LYS A 126 -11.39 -33.39 33.84
N ASP A 127 -10.28 -33.65 34.51
CA ASP A 127 -10.23 -34.24 35.85
C ASP A 127 -10.04 -33.18 36.96
N ALA A 128 -10.17 -31.89 36.63
CA ALA A 128 -10.00 -30.82 37.60
C ALA A 128 -11.11 -30.83 38.67
N THR A 129 -10.71 -30.60 39.90
CA THR A 129 -11.62 -30.35 41.02
C THR A 129 -12.29 -28.98 40.90
N GLU A 130 -13.41 -28.77 41.59
CA GLU A 130 -14.10 -27.45 41.61
C GLU A 130 -13.18 -26.31 42.09
N ASP A 131 -12.24 -26.60 42.99
CA ASP A 131 -11.29 -25.61 43.49
C ASP A 131 -10.18 -25.31 42.48
N GLU A 132 -9.73 -26.30 41.70
CA GLU A 132 -8.79 -26.09 40.59
C GLU A 132 -9.44 -25.28 39.46
N GLU A 133 -10.70 -25.57 39.12
CA GLU A 133 -11.46 -24.81 38.12
C GLU A 133 -11.54 -23.32 38.48
N LYS A 134 -11.88 -23.00 39.74
CA LYS A 134 -11.87 -21.62 40.24
C LYS A 134 -10.49 -20.98 40.12
N ALA A 135 -9.42 -21.70 40.45
CA ALA A 135 -8.06 -21.18 40.36
C ALA A 135 -7.66 -20.83 38.91
N TYR A 136 -8.06 -21.64 37.92
CA TYR A 136 -7.82 -21.33 36.50
C TYR A 136 -8.57 -20.09 36.02
N ILE A 137 -9.82 -19.91 36.46
CA ILE A 137 -10.64 -18.72 36.14
C ILE A 137 -10.01 -17.46 36.77
N GLU A 138 -9.64 -17.52 38.06
CA GLU A 138 -8.99 -16.42 38.76
C GLU A 138 -7.64 -16.05 38.13
N ALA A 139 -6.85 -17.05 37.72
CA ALA A 139 -5.58 -16.83 37.02
C ALA A 139 -5.79 -16.07 35.70
N LYS A 140 -6.82 -16.44 34.91
CA LYS A 140 -7.18 -15.73 33.68
C LYS A 140 -7.60 -14.30 33.96
N GLU A 141 -8.50 -14.08 34.93
CA GLU A 141 -8.96 -12.72 35.27
C GLU A 141 -7.81 -11.81 35.72
N LYS A 142 -6.91 -12.34 36.55
CA LYS A 142 -5.73 -11.62 37.02
C LYS A 142 -4.81 -11.25 35.86
N HIS A 143 -4.56 -12.18 34.94
CA HIS A 143 -3.74 -11.92 33.76
C HIS A 143 -4.41 -10.92 32.81
N LEU A 144 -5.73 -11.01 32.61
CA LEU A 144 -6.48 -10.05 31.80
C LEU A 144 -6.39 -8.63 32.37
N ARG A 145 -6.54 -8.46 33.69
CA ARG A 145 -6.38 -7.15 34.36
C ARG A 145 -4.97 -6.59 34.15
N ARG A 146 -3.94 -7.42 34.28
CA ARG A 146 -2.55 -7.01 34.03
C ARG A 146 -2.32 -6.62 32.57
N SER A 147 -2.84 -7.40 31.62
CA SER A 147 -2.67 -7.19 30.18
C SER A 147 -3.30 -5.89 29.68
N ARG A 148 -4.40 -5.44 30.33
CA ARG A 148 -5.07 -4.16 30.00
C ARG A 148 -4.28 -2.92 30.43
N ASN A 149 -3.36 -3.05 31.38
CA ASN A 149 -2.55 -1.92 31.83
C ASN A 149 -1.52 -1.55 30.76
N ASN A 150 -1.11 -0.27 30.72
CA ASN A 150 -0.13 0.20 29.73
C ASN A 150 1.19 -0.61 29.78
N ALA A 151 1.67 -0.93 30.98
CA ALA A 151 2.86 -1.76 31.16
C ALA A 151 2.73 -3.17 30.56
N GLY A 152 1.53 -3.77 30.61
CA GLY A 152 1.26 -5.08 30.01
C GLY A 152 1.24 -5.00 28.49
N LYS A 153 0.61 -3.97 27.93
CA LYS A 153 0.62 -3.70 26.49
C LYS A 153 2.04 -3.47 25.96
N GLU A 154 2.84 -2.68 26.67
CA GLU A 154 4.25 -2.43 26.32
C GLU A 154 5.14 -3.66 26.47
N ALA A 155 4.89 -4.54 27.44
CA ALA A 155 5.60 -5.80 27.58
C ALA A 155 5.32 -6.70 26.37
N MET A 156 4.04 -6.89 26.03
CA MET A 156 3.61 -7.65 24.87
C MET A 156 4.17 -7.09 23.55
N THR A 157 4.11 -5.76 23.34
CA THR A 157 4.68 -5.14 22.13
C THR A 157 6.18 -5.43 22.00
N ARG A 158 6.95 -5.34 23.10
CA ARG A 158 8.40 -5.62 23.06
C ARG A 158 8.72 -7.08 22.75
N GLU A 159 7.91 -8.02 23.20
CA GLU A 159 8.05 -9.43 22.85
C GLU A 159 7.76 -9.69 21.36
N LEU A 160 6.97 -8.83 20.71
CA LEU A 160 6.67 -8.97 19.28
C LEU A 160 7.81 -8.48 18.37
N ASP A 161 8.62 -7.50 18.80
CA ASP A 161 9.67 -6.85 17.97
C ASP A 161 10.54 -7.87 17.22
N HIS A 162 11.01 -8.90 17.94
CA HIS A 162 11.96 -9.89 17.42
C HIS A 162 11.28 -11.03 16.65
N GLN A 163 10.00 -11.27 16.89
CA GLN A 163 9.20 -12.32 16.24
C GLN A 163 8.73 -11.91 14.84
N VAL A 164 8.59 -10.61 14.61
CA VAL A 164 8.14 -10.03 13.34
C VAL A 164 9.20 -9.15 12.68
N ALA A 165 10.48 -9.41 12.94
CA ALA A 165 11.58 -8.62 12.42
C ALA A 165 11.61 -8.60 10.88
N ILE A 166 11.98 -7.45 10.31
CA ILE A 166 12.21 -7.25 8.88
C ILE A 166 13.40 -6.32 8.65
N LEU A 167 14.21 -6.61 7.63
CA LEU A 167 15.22 -5.71 7.12
C LEU A 167 14.63 -4.76 6.07
N PRO A 168 15.05 -3.49 6.01
CA PRO A 168 14.56 -2.56 5.00
C PRO A 168 14.73 -3.06 3.56
N ASP A 169 15.83 -3.76 3.27
CA ASP A 169 16.16 -4.29 1.93
C ASP A 169 15.24 -5.46 1.50
N GLU A 170 14.41 -6.01 2.39
CA GLU A 170 13.41 -7.02 2.03
C GLU A 170 12.15 -6.39 1.41
N PHE A 171 11.92 -5.10 1.68
CA PHE A 171 10.83 -4.35 1.05
C PHE A 171 11.17 -3.95 -0.38
N ASP A 172 10.15 -3.97 -1.26
CA ASP A 172 10.23 -3.53 -2.65
C ASP A 172 11.43 -4.12 -3.43
N SER A 173 11.80 -5.38 -3.12
CA SER A 173 13.03 -6.04 -3.60
C SER A 173 13.02 -6.46 -5.07
N ASP A 174 11.86 -6.43 -5.73
CA ASP A 174 11.74 -6.76 -7.16
C ASP A 174 11.53 -5.49 -7.99
N ASP A 175 12.55 -5.17 -8.79
CA ASP A 175 12.58 -3.97 -9.63
C ASP A 175 11.50 -3.96 -10.72
N MET A 176 11.01 -5.12 -11.13
CA MET A 176 10.06 -5.28 -12.24
C MET A 176 8.61 -5.43 -11.79
N LEU A 177 8.36 -5.59 -10.49
CA LEU A 177 7.01 -5.59 -9.96
C LEU A 177 6.56 -4.18 -9.62
N PHE A 178 5.33 -3.82 -9.98
CA PHE A 178 4.75 -2.50 -9.77
C PHE A 178 3.37 -2.63 -9.11
N ASN A 179 3.24 -2.14 -7.88
CA ASN A 179 2.02 -2.27 -7.12
C ASN A 179 0.98 -1.21 -7.51
N ALA A 180 -0.25 -1.62 -7.78
CA ALA A 180 -1.35 -0.77 -8.25
C ALA A 180 -2.61 -0.98 -7.40
N GLN A 181 -3.64 -0.14 -7.58
CA GLN A 181 -4.82 -0.19 -6.71
C GLN A 181 -5.58 -1.52 -6.77
N ASN A 182 -5.52 -2.21 -7.90
CA ASN A 182 -6.22 -3.47 -8.18
C ASN A 182 -5.33 -4.72 -8.19
N GLY A 183 -4.08 -4.62 -7.74
CA GLY A 183 -3.12 -5.74 -7.71
C GLY A 183 -1.70 -5.27 -8.04
N TYR A 184 -0.78 -6.21 -8.30
CA TYR A 184 0.56 -5.86 -8.74
C TYR A 184 0.81 -6.31 -10.18
N LEU A 185 1.45 -5.44 -10.95
CA LEU A 185 1.78 -5.63 -12.36
C LEU A 185 3.23 -6.11 -12.48
N ASP A 186 3.45 -7.20 -13.20
CA ASP A 186 4.78 -7.59 -13.66
C ASP A 186 5.11 -6.84 -14.95
N LEU A 187 6.02 -5.88 -14.88
CA LEU A 187 6.39 -5.01 -16.00
C LEU A 187 7.12 -5.77 -17.12
N SER A 188 7.62 -6.98 -16.88
CA SER A 188 8.33 -7.78 -17.88
C SER A 188 7.39 -8.42 -18.91
N ASN A 189 6.17 -8.75 -18.49
CA ASN A 189 5.17 -9.44 -19.31
C ASN A 189 3.82 -8.72 -19.41
N GLY A 190 3.59 -7.69 -18.57
CA GLY A 190 2.36 -6.90 -18.52
C GLY A 190 1.18 -7.62 -17.84
N ILE A 191 1.44 -8.68 -17.07
CA ILE A 191 0.39 -9.45 -16.39
C ILE A 191 0.10 -8.84 -15.02
N LEU A 192 -1.18 -8.60 -14.74
CA LEU A 192 -1.68 -8.16 -13.44
C LEU A 192 -2.03 -9.38 -12.57
N TYR A 193 -1.50 -9.40 -11.36
CA TYR A 193 -1.78 -10.39 -10.33
C TYR A 193 -2.57 -9.76 -9.18
N GLU A 194 -3.31 -10.57 -8.43
CA GLU A 194 -3.93 -10.12 -7.18
C GLU A 194 -2.86 -9.71 -6.16
N HIS A 195 -3.22 -8.87 -5.19
CA HIS A 195 -2.32 -8.46 -4.12
C HIS A 195 -1.77 -9.66 -3.36
N ASP A 196 -0.46 -9.66 -3.15
CA ASP A 196 0.27 -10.71 -2.46
C ASP A 196 1.15 -10.10 -1.38
N ILE A 197 0.79 -10.38 -0.13
CA ILE A 197 1.49 -9.87 1.06
C ILE A 197 2.98 -10.27 1.09
N SER A 198 3.33 -11.40 0.46
CA SER A 198 4.70 -11.90 0.41
C SER A 198 5.62 -11.08 -0.51
N LYS A 199 5.06 -10.22 -1.38
CA LYS A 199 5.83 -9.33 -2.26
C LYS A 199 6.42 -8.11 -1.56
N MET A 200 6.04 -7.86 -0.30
CA MET A 200 6.65 -6.82 0.54
C MET A 200 6.67 -5.42 -0.10
N PHE A 201 5.63 -5.04 -0.83
CA PHE A 201 5.52 -3.68 -1.37
C PHE A 201 5.31 -2.67 -0.25
N THR A 202 6.11 -1.60 -0.18
CA THR A 202 5.78 -0.43 0.67
C THR A 202 5.15 0.70 -0.12
N ARG A 203 5.33 0.66 -1.45
CA ARG A 203 4.78 1.62 -2.39
C ARG A 203 3.58 1.04 -3.14
N ILE A 204 2.76 1.95 -3.66
CA ILE A 204 1.55 1.70 -4.44
C ILE A 204 1.24 2.91 -5.32
N SER A 205 0.82 2.63 -6.55
CA SER A 205 0.25 3.59 -7.50
C SER A 205 -1.16 4.03 -7.08
N ASN A 206 -1.57 5.25 -7.42
CA ASN A 206 -2.96 5.69 -7.19
C ASN A 206 -3.92 5.19 -8.27
N ALA A 207 -3.41 4.62 -9.36
CA ALA A 207 -4.20 4.14 -10.48
C ALA A 207 -4.44 2.63 -10.42
N GLU A 208 -5.55 2.19 -11.01
CA GLU A 208 -5.76 0.79 -11.37
C GLU A 208 -5.15 0.51 -12.74
N TYR A 209 -4.57 -0.68 -12.91
CA TYR A 209 -4.09 -1.12 -14.21
C TYR A 209 -5.22 -1.76 -15.04
N THR A 210 -5.31 -1.37 -16.31
CA THR A 210 -6.13 -2.07 -17.32
C THR A 210 -5.50 -1.95 -18.70
N ASP A 211 -5.54 -3.04 -19.45
CA ASP A 211 -5.13 -3.14 -20.85
C ASP A 211 -6.17 -2.57 -21.84
N LYS A 212 -7.35 -2.16 -21.34
CA LYS A 212 -8.51 -1.77 -22.15
C LYS A 212 -8.78 -0.27 -22.18
N SER A 213 -7.96 0.56 -21.52
CA SER A 213 -8.20 2.01 -21.47
C SER A 213 -7.82 2.69 -22.79
N ASP A 214 -8.70 3.52 -23.31
CA ASP A 214 -8.51 4.26 -24.56
C ASP A 214 -7.82 5.62 -24.35
N CYS A 215 -7.97 6.23 -23.17
CA CYS A 215 -7.32 7.46 -22.72
C CYS A 215 -7.32 8.62 -23.76
N PRO A 216 -8.46 9.00 -24.38
CA PRO A 216 -8.49 9.93 -25.51
C PRO A 216 -7.99 11.33 -25.17
N ARG A 217 -8.30 11.84 -23.97
CA ARG A 217 -7.80 13.16 -23.52
C ARG A 217 -6.30 13.17 -23.29
N TRP A 218 -5.75 12.08 -22.75
CA TRP A 218 -4.32 11.94 -22.54
C TRP A 218 -3.56 11.86 -23.87
N LYS A 219 -4.07 11.05 -24.82
CA LYS A 219 -3.51 10.96 -26.17
C LYS A 219 -3.50 12.32 -26.88
N LEU A 220 -4.64 13.03 -26.85
CA LEU A 220 -4.75 14.36 -27.42
C LEU A 220 -3.79 15.36 -26.74
N PHE A 221 -3.66 15.29 -25.41
CA PHE A 221 -2.71 16.13 -24.67
C PHE A 221 -1.28 15.89 -25.13
N LEU A 222 -0.85 14.62 -25.28
CA LEU A 222 0.48 14.28 -25.79
C LEU A 222 0.70 14.79 -27.22
N GLU A 223 -0.28 14.59 -28.10
CA GLU A 223 -0.26 15.11 -29.48
C GLU A 223 -0.09 16.64 -29.52
N GLN A 224 -0.76 17.36 -28.61
CA GLN A 224 -0.68 18.81 -28.53
C GLN A 224 0.67 19.32 -28.00
N ILE A 225 1.19 18.76 -26.90
CA ILE A 225 2.42 19.27 -26.27
C ILE A 225 3.69 18.87 -27.04
N PHE A 226 3.62 17.81 -27.84
CA PHE A 226 4.74 17.32 -28.67
C PHE A 226 4.56 17.62 -30.17
N ASP A 227 3.62 18.47 -30.56
CA ASP A 227 3.37 18.88 -31.95
C ASP A 227 3.22 17.68 -32.91
N ASN A 228 2.43 16.69 -32.50
CA ASN A 228 2.23 15.41 -33.20
C ASN A 228 3.52 14.64 -33.52
N ASN A 229 4.64 14.94 -32.84
CA ASN A 229 5.88 14.19 -32.99
C ASN A 229 5.74 12.80 -32.35
N THR A 230 5.29 11.84 -33.15
CA THR A 230 5.02 10.46 -32.71
C THR A 230 6.25 9.74 -32.18
N GLU A 231 7.44 10.04 -32.71
CA GLU A 231 8.70 9.47 -32.22
C GLU A 231 9.04 9.99 -30.82
N LEU A 232 8.89 11.29 -30.58
CA LEU A 232 9.11 11.91 -29.27
C LEU A 232 8.06 11.44 -28.25
N ILE A 233 6.80 11.30 -28.66
CA ILE A 233 5.73 10.73 -27.83
C ILE A 233 6.08 9.28 -27.42
N ARG A 234 6.53 8.46 -28.38
CA ARG A 234 6.96 7.08 -28.07
C ARG A 234 8.18 7.05 -27.16
N TYR A 235 9.13 7.97 -27.35
CA TYR A 235 10.32 8.08 -26.51
C TYR A 235 9.97 8.47 -25.07
N ILE A 236 9.12 9.47 -24.86
CA ILE A 236 8.73 9.87 -23.51
C ILE A 236 7.91 8.78 -22.81
N GLN A 237 7.06 8.06 -23.54
CA GLN A 237 6.36 6.89 -23.00
C GLN A 237 7.33 5.79 -22.57
N LYS A 238 8.40 5.54 -23.34
CA LYS A 238 9.47 4.62 -22.96
C LYS A 238 10.21 5.11 -21.71
N ALA A 239 10.50 6.40 -21.60
CA ALA A 239 11.14 6.98 -20.43
C ALA A 239 10.28 6.81 -19.17
N VAL A 240 8.96 7.10 -19.27
CA VAL A 240 8.01 6.87 -18.17
C VAL A 240 7.95 5.38 -17.81
N GLY A 241 7.83 4.48 -18.79
CA GLY A 241 7.80 3.04 -18.55
C GLY A 241 9.09 2.52 -17.88
N TYR A 242 10.25 3.05 -18.26
CA TYR A 242 11.51 2.76 -17.59
C TYR A 242 11.50 3.24 -16.13
N SER A 243 11.02 4.46 -15.87
CA SER A 243 10.83 5.00 -14.51
C SER A 243 9.74 4.30 -13.69
N MET A 244 8.89 3.45 -14.28
CA MET A 244 7.97 2.60 -13.51
C MET A 244 8.68 1.39 -12.92
N SER A 245 9.77 0.93 -13.54
CA SER A 245 10.66 -0.06 -12.93
C SER A 245 11.55 0.61 -11.88
N ALA A 246 12.17 -0.17 -11.00
CA ALA A 246 13.25 0.34 -10.14
C ALA A 246 14.64 0.21 -10.81
N SER A 247 14.70 -0.11 -12.11
CA SER A 247 15.95 -0.33 -12.81
C SER A 247 16.73 0.97 -13.01
N ILE A 248 18.00 0.93 -12.65
CA ILE A 248 18.98 2.01 -12.87
C ILE A 248 20.02 1.66 -13.94
N ARG A 249 19.79 0.58 -14.71
CA ARG A 249 20.75 0.02 -15.67
C ARG A 249 21.25 1.02 -16.71
N GLU A 250 20.38 1.92 -17.18
CA GLU A 250 20.73 2.91 -18.21
C GLU A 250 21.51 4.10 -17.63
N GLN A 251 21.51 4.27 -16.30
CA GLN A 251 22.20 5.37 -15.61
C GLN A 251 21.89 6.77 -16.18
N VAL A 252 20.64 6.99 -16.60
CA VAL A 252 20.18 8.23 -17.25
C VAL A 252 19.37 9.12 -16.33
N MET A 253 19.42 10.42 -16.59
CA MET A 253 18.51 11.44 -16.06
C MET A 253 17.75 12.09 -17.22
N PHE A 254 16.43 12.17 -17.13
CA PHE A 254 15.61 12.80 -18.15
C PHE A 254 15.41 14.29 -17.85
N ILE A 255 15.81 15.16 -18.79
CA ILE A 255 15.60 16.60 -18.69
C ILE A 255 14.50 17.00 -19.67
N LEU A 256 13.36 17.45 -19.13
CA LEU A 256 12.23 17.94 -19.94
C LEU A 256 12.48 19.39 -20.34
N PHE A 257 13.07 19.58 -21.52
CA PHE A 257 13.36 20.91 -22.06
C PHE A 257 12.16 21.52 -22.81
N GLY A 258 11.99 22.84 -22.68
CA GLY A 258 10.98 23.58 -23.45
C GLY A 258 10.66 24.94 -22.84
N ASN A 259 10.07 25.82 -23.65
CA ASN A 259 9.64 27.13 -23.19
C ASN A 259 8.48 26.98 -22.19
N GLY A 260 8.44 27.82 -21.15
CA GLY A 260 7.40 27.75 -20.11
C GLY A 260 5.97 27.78 -20.67
N ARG A 261 5.01 27.24 -19.92
CA ARG A 261 3.58 27.09 -20.31
C ARG A 261 3.31 26.14 -21.51
N ASN A 262 4.16 25.14 -21.71
CA ASN A 262 4.01 24.12 -22.75
C ASN A 262 3.43 22.77 -22.27
N GLY A 263 2.93 22.70 -21.03
CA GLY A 263 2.32 21.48 -20.48
C GLY A 263 3.29 20.51 -19.78
N LYS A 264 4.60 20.84 -19.66
CA LYS A 264 5.57 20.01 -18.91
C LYS A 264 5.13 19.70 -17.47
N SER A 265 4.72 20.73 -16.72
CA SER A 265 4.26 20.54 -15.34
C SER A 265 3.02 19.66 -15.29
N VAL A 266 2.03 19.92 -16.16
CA VAL A 266 0.81 19.11 -16.25
C VAL A 266 1.13 17.64 -16.58
N PHE A 267 2.08 17.40 -17.49
CA PHE A 267 2.56 16.04 -17.79
C PHE A 267 3.15 15.37 -16.55
N LEU A 268 4.08 16.03 -15.85
CA LEU A 268 4.71 15.48 -14.65
C LEU A 268 3.72 15.29 -13.49
N ASP A 269 2.75 16.17 -13.34
CA ASP A 269 1.71 16.09 -12.31
C ASP A 269 0.81 14.86 -12.56
N ILE A 270 0.39 14.64 -13.82
CA ILE A 270 -0.42 13.46 -14.18
C ILE A 270 0.37 12.17 -13.96
N ILE A 271 1.64 12.11 -14.40
CA ILE A 271 2.46 10.92 -14.17
C ILE A 271 2.72 10.71 -12.67
N SER A 272 2.97 11.77 -11.90
CA SER A 272 3.18 11.68 -10.45
C SER A 272 1.94 11.16 -9.74
N GLU A 273 0.75 11.64 -10.13
CA GLU A 273 -0.52 11.13 -9.60
C GLU A 273 -0.69 9.64 -9.92
N ILE A 274 -0.44 9.22 -11.16
CA ILE A 274 -0.49 7.80 -11.54
C ILE A 274 0.50 6.98 -10.71
N MET A 275 1.74 7.45 -10.58
CA MET A 275 2.80 6.79 -9.82
C MET A 275 2.49 6.73 -8.31
N GLY A 276 1.61 7.60 -7.79
CA GLY A 276 1.22 7.63 -6.39
C GLY A 276 2.43 7.73 -5.48
N SER A 277 2.53 6.81 -4.51
CA SER A 277 3.64 6.80 -3.54
C SER A 277 5.02 6.44 -4.12
N TYR A 278 5.09 6.01 -5.39
CA TYR A 278 6.37 5.86 -6.10
C TYR A 278 6.96 7.18 -6.59
N SER A 279 6.16 8.26 -6.64
CA SER A 279 6.62 9.59 -7.04
C SER A 279 7.00 10.44 -5.83
N MET A 280 8.18 11.05 -5.86
CA MET A 280 8.65 11.99 -4.85
C MET A 280 9.09 13.30 -5.50
N GLY A 281 8.89 14.40 -4.78
CA GLY A 281 9.42 15.71 -5.15
C GLY A 281 10.76 15.97 -4.48
N MET A 282 11.70 16.58 -5.20
CA MET A 282 12.96 17.08 -4.67
C MET A 282 13.19 18.53 -5.09
N GLN A 283 13.73 19.34 -4.19
CA GLN A 283 14.08 20.72 -4.52
C GLN A 283 15.25 20.76 -5.51
N ALA A 284 15.19 21.69 -6.46
CA ALA A 284 16.25 21.86 -7.46
C ALA A 284 17.62 22.13 -6.81
N SER A 285 17.61 22.90 -5.71
CA SER A 285 18.78 23.22 -4.88
C SER A 285 19.51 21.98 -4.36
N SER A 286 18.82 20.86 -4.20
CA SER A 286 19.38 19.61 -3.72
C SER A 286 20.24 18.91 -4.77
N LEU A 287 20.11 19.28 -6.05
CA LEU A 287 20.92 18.82 -7.18
C LEU A 287 21.99 19.83 -7.64
N MET A 288 22.11 20.96 -6.94
CA MET A 288 23.01 22.06 -7.31
C MET A 288 24.30 22.06 -6.49
N VAL A 289 25.37 22.59 -7.10
CA VAL A 289 26.61 22.87 -6.37
C VAL A 289 26.34 23.93 -5.31
N LYS A 290 26.55 23.58 -4.04
CA LYS A 290 26.43 24.55 -2.95
C LYS A 290 27.65 25.47 -2.87
N GLN A 291 27.39 26.76 -2.78
CA GLN A 291 28.41 27.73 -2.37
C GLN A 291 28.50 27.74 -0.84
N GLY A 292 29.53 27.09 -0.30
CA GLY A 292 29.88 27.08 1.13
C GLY A 292 29.24 25.95 1.95
N GLY A 293 30.01 24.88 2.19
CA GLY A 293 29.99 23.97 3.37
C GLY A 293 28.69 23.35 3.92
N SER A 294 27.51 23.64 3.37
CA SER A 294 26.22 23.26 3.95
C SER A 294 25.85 21.79 3.65
N SER A 295 25.76 20.97 4.69
CA SER A 295 25.44 19.54 4.69
C SER A 295 23.97 19.17 4.37
N GLY A 296 23.16 20.11 3.89
CA GLY A 296 21.71 19.94 3.73
C GLY A 296 21.20 18.98 2.64
N HIS A 297 22.04 18.32 1.83
CA HIS A 297 21.55 17.37 0.79
C HIS A 297 21.00 16.07 1.40
N ASN A 298 21.44 15.76 2.61
CA ASN A 298 21.36 14.45 3.20
C ASN A 298 19.91 14.00 3.49
N GLU A 299 19.08 14.93 3.95
CA GLU A 299 17.68 14.63 4.30
C GLU A 299 16.79 14.49 3.06
N ASP A 300 16.96 15.35 2.06
CA ASP A 300 16.20 15.26 0.81
C ASP A 300 16.48 13.95 0.09
N ILE A 301 17.74 13.53 0.04
CA ILE A 301 18.15 12.24 -0.52
C ILE A 301 17.56 11.08 0.29
N ALA A 302 17.55 11.17 1.63
CA ALA A 302 16.97 10.12 2.47
C ALA A 302 15.47 9.89 2.17
N ARG A 303 14.73 10.96 1.84
CA ARG A 303 13.31 10.89 1.47
C ARG A 303 13.06 10.18 0.14
N LEU A 304 14.06 10.06 -0.72
CA LEU A 304 13.94 9.41 -2.03
C LEU A 304 13.98 7.88 -1.94
N ASN A 305 14.22 7.30 -0.75
CA ASN A 305 14.27 5.85 -0.60
C ASN A 305 12.97 5.18 -1.10
N GLY A 306 13.10 4.23 -2.03
CA GLY A 306 11.97 3.54 -2.67
C GLY A 306 11.18 4.36 -3.69
N ALA A 307 11.58 5.59 -4.02
CA ALA A 307 10.99 6.35 -5.12
C ALA A 307 11.45 5.77 -6.47
N ARG A 308 10.56 5.69 -7.44
CA ARG A 308 10.88 5.31 -8.84
C ARG A 308 10.78 6.48 -9.81
N LEU A 309 10.05 7.53 -9.42
CA LEU A 309 10.04 8.81 -10.11
C LEU A 309 10.40 9.91 -9.11
N VAL A 310 11.45 10.66 -9.43
CA VAL A 310 11.81 11.86 -8.68
C VAL A 310 11.63 13.06 -9.58
N THR A 311 10.72 13.95 -9.21
CA THR A 311 10.49 15.21 -9.93
C THR A 311 11.20 16.35 -9.21
N SER A 312 11.73 17.29 -9.98
CA SER A 312 12.35 18.49 -9.43
C SER A 312 11.91 19.71 -10.20
N SER A 313 11.73 20.83 -9.49
CA SER A 313 11.47 22.13 -10.11
C SER A 313 12.69 22.59 -10.92
N GLU A 314 12.48 23.46 -11.92
CA GLU A 314 13.61 24.01 -12.68
C GLU A 314 14.54 24.85 -11.77
N PRO A 315 15.86 24.75 -11.94
CA PRO A 315 16.83 25.66 -11.34
C PRO A 315 16.56 27.13 -11.66
N ASN A 316 16.98 28.02 -10.76
CA ASN A 316 17.21 29.41 -11.17
C ASN A 316 18.28 29.47 -12.25
N GLU A 317 18.13 30.41 -13.18
CA GLU A 317 19.06 30.61 -14.29
C GLU A 317 20.49 30.89 -13.77
N GLY A 318 21.49 30.27 -14.38
CA GLY A 318 22.90 30.44 -14.02
C GLY A 318 23.43 29.52 -12.91
N VAL A 319 22.60 28.65 -12.32
CA VAL A 319 23.08 27.68 -11.32
C VAL A 319 23.63 26.42 -11.99
N ARG A 320 24.76 25.91 -11.46
CA ARG A 320 25.39 24.67 -11.94
C ARG A 320 24.90 23.46 -11.15
N MET A 321 24.59 22.39 -11.86
CA MET A 321 24.30 21.08 -11.29
C MET A 321 25.57 20.46 -10.68
N ASP A 322 25.40 19.71 -9.60
CA ASP A 322 26.45 18.89 -9.03
C ASP A 322 26.57 17.58 -9.82
N GLU A 323 27.47 17.56 -10.80
CA GLU A 323 27.71 16.38 -11.64
C GLU A 323 28.13 15.15 -10.82
N GLY A 324 28.83 15.34 -9.70
CA GLY A 324 29.27 14.25 -8.83
C GLY A 324 28.07 13.60 -8.16
N LEU A 325 27.19 14.43 -7.59
CA LEU A 325 25.95 13.95 -6.98
C LEU A 325 25.02 13.29 -8.00
N ILE A 326 24.84 13.88 -9.19
CA ILE A 326 23.99 13.28 -10.23
C ILE A 326 24.51 11.91 -10.63
N LYS A 327 25.82 11.77 -10.88
CA LYS A 327 26.43 10.47 -11.19
C LYS A 327 26.25 9.47 -10.06
N GLN A 328 26.33 9.92 -8.80
CA GLN A 328 26.12 9.04 -7.66
C GLN A 328 24.65 8.57 -7.59
N LEU A 329 23.68 9.46 -7.84
CA LEU A 329 22.25 9.15 -7.82
C LEU A 329 21.82 8.27 -9.01
N THR A 330 22.38 8.46 -10.20
CA THR A 330 22.02 7.67 -11.38
C THR A 330 22.90 6.44 -11.59
N GLY A 331 24.10 6.41 -11.00
CA GLY A 331 25.13 5.39 -11.24
C GLY A 331 24.95 4.08 -10.47
N GLY A 332 24.09 4.06 -9.45
CA GLY A 332 23.86 2.88 -8.61
C GLY A 332 24.83 2.69 -7.46
N ASP A 333 25.68 3.67 -7.21
CA ASP A 333 26.51 3.70 -6.02
C ASP A 333 25.62 3.85 -4.78
N LYS A 334 25.98 3.15 -3.69
CA LYS A 334 25.26 3.30 -2.42
C LYS A 334 25.41 4.74 -1.93
N VAL A 335 24.28 5.42 -1.72
CA VAL A 335 24.25 6.79 -1.19
C VAL A 335 23.95 6.73 0.30
N SER A 336 24.91 7.19 1.12
CA SER A 336 24.68 7.33 2.56
C SER A 336 23.80 8.54 2.81
N ALA A 337 22.58 8.30 3.29
CA ALA A 337 21.64 9.35 3.61
C ALA A 337 21.05 9.23 5.03
N SER A 338 20.67 10.34 5.68
CA SER A 338 20.11 10.36 7.04
C SER A 338 19.12 11.49 7.25
N TYR A 339 18.02 11.18 7.94
CA TYR A 339 17.13 12.20 8.52
C TYR A 339 17.84 12.90 9.68
N LYS A 340 17.66 14.22 9.81
CA LYS A 340 18.03 14.91 11.05
C LYS A 340 17.04 14.50 12.13
N GLY A 341 17.56 13.91 13.20
CA GLY A 341 16.78 13.47 14.37
C GLY A 341 16.27 14.63 15.22
#